data_AF-A0A4Q9MAT9-F1
#
_entry.id   AF-A0A4Q9MAT9-F1
#
_cell.length_a   1.000
_cell.length_b   1.000
_cell.length_c   1.000
_cell.angle_alpha   90.00
_cell.angle_beta   90.00
_cell.angle_gamma   90.00
#
_symmetry.space_group_name_H-M   'P 1'
#
loop_
_entity.id
_entity.type
_entity.pdbx_description
1 polymer ?
#
loop_
_entity_poly.entity_id
_entity_poly.type
_entity_poly.pdbx_seq_one_letter_code
_entity_poly.pdbx_strand_id
1 'polypeptide(L)'
;MTPFYNQPYVSPFIPPVTNLPPVSVVPPPPTPERRVRFDEFPPRERRPSWHASLAPPPNPLPFPSPPIIRRYSDTCLAQPAWVTFPTVLQPFASPVFQPSSPQIAQIHPLLNGESAGGPKILFDLSFHTFNPQRITAYGQKSGTPLTLDELLEPATHPATYRMTIKCDLIPEWPINLEQHTTPRERSRERSPFLSVSMHETENAPITVYDVLMALYKTVQSRIRQSDWVRLSTRRMNEVSAAYSRRCRNFPSVQAFEEAQGVRRVDYLGEKYMFRGIMRENGPDGFTKMKLLVESPR
;
A
#
# COMPACT_ATOMS: atom_id res chain seq x y z
N MET A 1 28.03 -50.62 -3.91
CA MET A 1 26.96 -50.36 -2.92
C MET A 1 27.61 -50.30 -1.55
N THR A 2 27.88 -49.10 -1.07
CA THR A 2 28.22 -48.78 0.32
C THR A 2 27.84 -47.30 0.56
N PRO A 3 27.27 -46.97 1.73
CA PRO A 3 26.54 -45.72 1.95
C PRO A 3 27.45 -44.57 2.37
N PHE A 4 27.05 -43.36 1.96
CA PHE A 4 27.66 -42.09 2.34
C PHE A 4 27.49 -41.82 3.84
N TYR A 5 28.60 -41.47 4.47
CA TYR A 5 28.65 -40.91 5.82
C TYR A 5 27.90 -39.57 5.87
N ASN A 6 27.06 -39.44 6.88
CA ASN A 6 26.32 -38.26 7.29
C ASN A 6 27.32 -37.24 7.89
N GLN A 7 27.50 -36.06 7.28
CA GLN A 7 28.20 -34.94 7.92
C GLN A 7 27.18 -33.90 8.39
N PRO A 8 27.18 -33.49 9.68
CA PRO A 8 26.36 -32.37 10.12
C PRO A 8 26.95 -31.04 9.62
N TYR A 9 26.08 -30.20 9.07
CA TYR A 9 26.37 -28.87 8.57
C TYR A 9 26.69 -27.93 9.75
N VAL A 10 27.96 -27.58 9.94
CA VAL A 10 28.39 -26.62 10.97
C VAL A 10 28.46 -25.23 10.34
N SER A 11 27.57 -24.34 10.79
CA SER A 11 27.52 -22.92 10.39
C SER A 11 28.70 -22.13 10.98
N PRO A 12 29.39 -21.26 10.22
CA PRO A 12 30.61 -20.57 10.66
C PRO A 12 30.38 -19.31 11.51
N PHE A 13 29.16 -19.00 11.98
CA PHE A 13 28.83 -17.72 12.63
C PHE A 13 28.30 -17.80 14.08
N ILE A 14 28.54 -18.90 14.79
CA ILE A 14 28.16 -19.02 16.21
C ILE A 14 29.38 -19.48 17.02
N PRO A 15 29.87 -18.72 18.03
CA PRO A 15 30.91 -19.22 18.92
C PRO A 15 30.36 -20.36 19.79
N PRO A 16 31.14 -21.42 20.06
CA PRO A 16 30.70 -22.52 20.90
C PRO A 16 30.50 -22.05 22.34
N VAL A 17 29.28 -22.18 22.85
CA VAL A 17 28.93 -21.90 24.25
C VAL A 17 29.47 -23.05 25.11
N THR A 18 30.77 -23.00 25.38
CA THR A 18 31.46 -23.91 26.28
C THR A 18 31.85 -23.09 27.51
N ASN A 19 31.30 -23.47 28.66
CA ASN A 19 31.57 -22.95 30.02
C ASN A 19 30.58 -21.90 30.58
N LEU A 20 29.34 -22.32 30.84
CA LEU A 20 28.55 -21.76 31.93
C LEU A 20 28.46 -22.80 33.07
N PRO A 21 28.63 -22.41 34.35
CA PRO A 21 28.52 -23.32 35.49
C PRO A 21 27.08 -23.83 35.67
N PRO A 22 26.87 -25.03 36.26
CA PRO A 22 25.55 -25.63 36.35
C PRO A 22 24.64 -24.80 37.27
N VAL A 23 23.57 -24.25 36.70
CA VAL A 23 22.48 -23.63 37.45
C VAL A 23 21.63 -24.77 38.02
N SER A 24 21.48 -24.80 39.35
CA SER A 24 20.60 -25.72 40.06
C SER A 24 19.17 -25.61 39.52
N VAL A 25 18.68 -26.68 38.91
CA VAL A 25 17.27 -26.80 38.50
C VAL A 25 16.42 -26.97 39.76
N VAL A 26 15.80 -25.88 40.20
CA VAL A 26 14.73 -25.94 41.20
C VAL A 26 13.47 -26.42 40.47
N PRO A 27 12.84 -27.54 40.86
CA PRO A 27 11.58 -27.96 40.27
C PRO A 27 10.47 -26.96 40.64
N PRO A 28 9.55 -26.63 39.72
CA PRO A 28 8.43 -25.76 40.04
C PRO A 28 7.48 -26.43 41.05
N PRO A 29 6.84 -25.65 41.94
CA PRO A 29 5.87 -26.19 42.90
C PRO A 29 4.64 -26.75 42.17
N PRO A 30 3.98 -27.79 42.73
CA PRO A 30 2.80 -28.39 42.12
C PRO A 30 1.64 -27.37 42.10
N THR A 31 1.20 -27.00 40.90
CA THR A 31 -0.03 -26.25 40.71
C THR A 31 -1.23 -27.19 40.94
N PRO A 32 -2.25 -26.77 41.71
CA PRO A 32 -3.45 -27.58 41.87
C PRO A 32 -4.18 -27.69 40.52
N GLU A 33 -4.44 -28.91 40.07
CA GLU A 33 -5.29 -29.21 38.92
C GLU A 33 -6.67 -28.59 39.12
N ARG A 34 -6.92 -27.44 38.50
CA ARG A 34 -8.27 -26.89 38.39
C ARG A 34 -9.02 -27.66 37.31
N ARG A 35 -9.53 -28.84 37.67
CA ARG A 35 -10.59 -29.51 36.90
C ARG A 35 -11.82 -28.63 36.90
N VAL A 36 -12.14 -28.04 35.75
CA VAL A 36 -13.42 -27.34 35.55
C VAL A 36 -14.49 -28.42 35.39
N ARG A 37 -15.30 -28.60 36.44
CA ARG A 37 -16.49 -29.46 36.43
C ARG A 37 -17.61 -28.71 35.69
N PHE A 38 -18.13 -29.29 34.62
CA PHE A 38 -19.12 -28.68 33.72
C PHE A 38 -20.59 -28.98 34.11
N ASP A 39 -20.84 -29.38 35.35
CA ASP A 39 -22.19 -29.70 35.83
C ASP A 39 -22.56 -28.74 36.95
N GLU A 40 -23.10 -27.58 36.60
CA GLU A 40 -24.01 -26.75 37.41
C GLU A 40 -24.26 -25.41 36.68
N PHE A 41 -25.07 -25.44 35.63
CA PHE A 41 -25.76 -24.24 35.16
C PHE A 41 -27.27 -24.51 35.21
N PRO A 42 -28.07 -23.65 35.88
CA PRO A 42 -29.51 -23.78 35.84
C PRO A 42 -30.00 -23.65 34.38
N PRO A 43 -31.06 -24.37 33.97
CA PRO A 43 -31.55 -24.33 32.61
C PRO A 43 -31.93 -22.89 32.24
N ARG A 44 -31.27 -22.37 31.20
CA ARG A 44 -31.49 -21.02 30.70
C ARG A 44 -32.90 -20.94 30.09
N GLU A 45 -33.78 -20.15 30.70
CA GLU A 45 -35.11 -19.85 30.14
C GLU A 45 -34.98 -19.30 28.72
N ARG A 46 -35.65 -19.96 27.77
CA ARG A 46 -35.74 -19.47 26.39
C ARG A 46 -36.63 -18.24 26.38
N ARG A 47 -36.09 -17.11 25.91
CA ARG A 47 -36.89 -15.91 25.64
C ARG A 47 -38.01 -16.25 24.63
N PRO A 48 -39.23 -15.72 24.82
CA PRO A 48 -40.31 -15.92 23.87
C PRO A 48 -39.92 -15.40 22.48
N SER A 49 -40.17 -16.20 21.45
CA SER A 49 -40.04 -15.78 20.05
C SER A 49 -41.10 -14.73 19.73
N TRP A 50 -40.71 -13.61 19.12
CA TRP A 50 -41.56 -12.48 18.69
C TRP A 50 -42.64 -12.83 17.64
N HIS A 51 -42.86 -14.11 17.30
CA HIS A 51 -43.73 -14.53 16.21
C HIS A 51 -44.95 -15.36 16.64
N ALA A 52 -45.32 -15.34 17.92
CA ALA A 52 -46.57 -15.96 18.36
C ALA A 52 -47.59 -14.88 18.69
N SER A 53 -48.64 -14.77 17.86
CA SER A 53 -49.87 -13.97 18.04
C SER A 53 -49.99 -12.65 17.26
N LEU A 54 -49.63 -12.63 15.98
CA LEU A 54 -50.17 -11.61 15.06
C LEU A 54 -50.97 -12.30 13.96
N ALA A 55 -52.26 -11.97 13.89
CA ALA A 55 -53.13 -12.34 12.78
C ALA A 55 -52.50 -11.94 11.44
N PRO A 56 -52.74 -12.69 10.35
CA PRO A 56 -52.19 -12.33 9.04
C PRO A 56 -52.70 -10.94 8.64
N PRO A 57 -51.83 -10.02 8.19
CA PRO A 57 -52.27 -8.72 7.72
C PRO A 57 -53.17 -8.89 6.48
N PRO A 58 -54.22 -8.05 6.32
CA PRO A 58 -55.02 -8.06 5.11
C PRO A 58 -54.14 -7.73 3.90
N ASN A 59 -54.36 -8.50 2.83
CA ASN A 59 -53.69 -8.51 1.54
C ASN A 59 -53.06 -7.15 1.15
N PRO A 60 -51.74 -7.04 0.96
CA PRO A 60 -51.16 -5.79 0.47
C PRO A 60 -51.58 -5.58 -0.99
N LEU A 61 -52.15 -4.41 -1.26
CA LEU A 61 -52.36 -3.87 -2.60
C LEU A 61 -51.07 -4.03 -3.44
N PRO A 62 -51.16 -4.28 -4.76
CA PRO A 62 -49.98 -4.50 -5.59
C PRO A 62 -49.11 -3.24 -5.58
N PHE A 63 -47.96 -3.33 -4.91
CA PHE A 63 -46.91 -2.33 -5.01
C PHE A 63 -46.50 -2.22 -6.49
N PRO A 64 -46.37 -1.00 -7.07
CA PRO A 64 -45.79 -0.86 -8.39
C PRO A 64 -44.37 -1.40 -8.32
N SER A 65 -44.15 -2.51 -9.03
CA SER A 65 -42.82 -3.12 -9.11
C SER A 65 -41.88 -2.07 -9.70
N PRO A 66 -40.71 -1.77 -9.08
CA PRO A 66 -39.70 -1.00 -9.77
C PRO A 66 -39.36 -1.74 -11.07
N PRO A 67 -39.08 -1.02 -12.17
CA PRO A 67 -38.80 -1.66 -13.44
C PRO A 67 -37.70 -2.68 -13.23
N ILE A 68 -37.96 -3.92 -13.63
CA ILE A 68 -36.96 -4.98 -13.74
C ILE A 68 -36.00 -4.51 -14.83
N ILE A 69 -35.01 -3.70 -14.44
CA ILE A 69 -33.84 -3.42 -15.23
C ILE A 69 -33.07 -4.73 -15.24
N ARG A 70 -33.16 -5.46 -16.36
CA ARG A 70 -32.27 -6.59 -16.63
C ARG A 70 -30.85 -6.09 -16.45
N ARG A 71 -30.22 -6.46 -15.33
CA ARG A 71 -28.80 -6.21 -15.10
C ARG A 71 -28.07 -7.05 -16.13
N TYR A 72 -27.55 -6.38 -17.16
CA TYR A 72 -26.46 -6.93 -17.96
C TYR A 72 -25.32 -7.19 -16.97
N SER A 73 -25.06 -8.46 -16.69
CA SER A 73 -23.83 -8.90 -16.06
C SER A 73 -22.68 -8.42 -16.94
N ASP A 74 -21.70 -7.73 -16.33
CA ASP A 74 -20.29 -7.60 -16.72
C ASP A 74 -19.70 -6.18 -16.57
N THR A 75 -20.49 -5.15 -16.20
CA THR A 75 -19.95 -3.77 -16.03
C THR A 75 -20.20 -3.11 -14.67
N CYS A 76 -20.84 -3.78 -13.71
CA CYS A 76 -21.22 -3.19 -12.43
C CYS A 76 -20.21 -3.43 -11.29
N LEU A 77 -18.90 -3.35 -11.56
CA LEU A 77 -17.96 -3.16 -10.45
C LEU A 77 -18.23 -1.77 -9.86
N ALA A 78 -18.27 -1.68 -8.52
CA ALA A 78 -18.40 -0.41 -7.83
C ALA A 78 -17.31 0.54 -8.36
N GLN A 79 -17.73 1.64 -8.99
CA GLN A 79 -16.80 2.63 -9.50
C GLN A 79 -16.08 3.28 -8.30
N PRO A 80 -14.77 3.57 -8.41
CA PRO A 80 -14.08 4.25 -7.33
C PRO A 80 -14.75 5.61 -7.06
N ALA A 81 -14.97 5.95 -5.80
CA ALA A 81 -15.70 7.17 -5.41
C ALA A 81 -15.05 8.47 -5.92
N TRP A 82 -13.76 8.41 -6.26
CA TRP A 82 -12.98 9.54 -6.78
C TRP A 82 -13.07 9.72 -8.29
N VAL A 83 -13.65 8.77 -9.05
CA VAL A 83 -13.83 8.93 -10.49
C VAL A 83 -14.91 9.96 -10.76
N THR A 84 -14.54 11.05 -11.44
CA THR A 84 -15.47 12.11 -11.82
C THR A 84 -15.91 11.93 -13.26
N PHE A 85 -17.23 11.78 -13.45
CA PHE A 85 -17.85 11.84 -14.77
C PHE A 85 -18.35 13.26 -15.02
N PRO A 86 -18.23 13.79 -16.24
CA PRO A 86 -18.92 15.01 -16.61
C PRO A 86 -20.44 14.73 -16.61
N THR A 87 -21.13 15.12 -15.54
CA THR A 87 -22.59 15.10 -15.50
C THR A 87 -23.11 16.22 -16.41
N VAL A 88 -23.43 15.86 -17.65
CA VAL A 88 -24.19 16.76 -18.53
C VAL A 88 -25.61 16.79 -17.99
N LEU A 89 -25.99 17.86 -17.28
CA LEU A 89 -27.38 18.15 -16.97
C LEU A 89 -28.10 18.44 -18.29
N GLN A 90 -28.69 17.42 -18.91
CA GLN A 90 -29.60 17.63 -20.03
C GLN A 90 -30.98 18.01 -19.45
N PRO A 91 -31.48 19.23 -19.70
CA PRO A 91 -32.84 19.58 -19.35
C PRO A 91 -33.78 18.85 -20.33
N PHE A 92 -34.52 17.88 -19.82
CA PHE A 92 -35.72 17.26 -20.42
C PHE A 92 -35.65 16.88 -21.91
N ALA A 93 -35.47 15.59 -22.21
CA ALA A 93 -36.33 14.81 -23.13
C ALA A 93 -35.67 13.47 -23.55
N SER A 94 -36.47 12.40 -23.49
CA SER A 94 -36.33 11.11 -24.18
C SER A 94 -35.24 10.14 -23.67
N PRO A 95 -35.51 8.82 -23.61
CA PRO A 95 -34.53 7.79 -23.30
C PRO A 95 -33.67 7.55 -24.55
N VAL A 96 -32.82 8.52 -24.88
CA VAL A 96 -31.76 8.28 -25.85
C VAL A 96 -30.74 7.39 -25.14
N PHE A 97 -30.46 6.23 -25.73
CA PHE A 97 -29.30 5.40 -25.39
C PHE A 97 -28.08 6.32 -25.42
N GLN A 98 -27.65 6.84 -24.27
CA GLN A 98 -26.40 7.56 -24.19
C GLN A 98 -25.30 6.53 -24.47
N PRO A 99 -24.51 6.67 -25.55
CA PRO A 99 -23.28 5.90 -25.63
C PRO A 99 -22.49 6.23 -24.37
N SER A 100 -22.07 5.20 -23.64
CA SER A 100 -21.21 5.34 -22.47
C SER A 100 -20.13 6.36 -22.79
N SER A 101 -20.14 7.49 -22.06
CA SER A 101 -19.07 8.50 -22.11
C SER A 101 -17.73 7.77 -22.22
N PRO A 102 -16.82 8.16 -23.14
CA PRO A 102 -15.50 7.56 -23.20
C PRO A 102 -14.92 7.67 -21.80
N GLN A 103 -14.70 6.52 -21.14
CA GLN A 103 -14.13 6.46 -19.80
C GLN A 103 -12.78 7.17 -19.87
N ILE A 104 -12.74 8.43 -19.43
CA ILE A 104 -11.51 9.22 -19.48
C ILE A 104 -10.56 8.51 -18.54
N ALA A 105 -9.46 8.01 -19.07
CA ALA A 105 -8.43 7.40 -18.25
C ALA A 105 -7.95 8.45 -17.22
N GLN A 106 -8.11 8.20 -15.93
CA GLN A 106 -7.78 9.10 -14.83
C GLN A 106 -6.78 8.46 -13.85
N ILE A 107 -5.88 9.27 -13.31
CA ILE A 107 -4.99 8.90 -12.20
C ILE A 107 -5.70 9.28 -10.90
N HIS A 108 -5.55 8.47 -9.87
CA HIS A 108 -6.06 8.75 -8.53
C HIS A 108 -5.66 10.16 -8.04
N PRO A 109 -6.56 10.98 -7.44
CA PRO A 109 -6.25 12.35 -7.02
C PRO A 109 -5.06 12.50 -6.05
N LEU A 110 -4.82 11.50 -5.18
CA LEU A 110 -3.64 11.45 -4.29
C LEU A 110 -2.32 11.17 -5.01
N LEU A 111 -2.38 10.66 -6.24
CA LEU A 111 -1.22 10.37 -7.08
C LEU A 111 -1.11 11.35 -8.25
N ASN A 112 -2.17 12.06 -8.60
CA ASN A 112 -2.26 12.85 -9.82
C ASN A 112 -1.33 14.08 -9.78
N GLY A 113 -0.19 13.97 -10.46
CA GLY A 113 0.74 15.09 -10.70
C GLY A 113 0.46 15.87 -11.98
N GLU A 114 -0.53 15.48 -12.79
CA GLU A 114 -0.92 16.18 -14.03
C GLU A 114 -1.68 17.49 -13.74
N SER A 115 -2.34 17.57 -12.58
CA SER A 115 -3.07 18.76 -12.16
C SER A 115 -2.10 19.88 -11.77
N ALA A 116 -2.38 21.13 -12.15
CA ALA A 116 -1.52 22.29 -11.84
C ALA A 116 -1.27 22.48 -10.32
N GLY A 117 -2.22 22.06 -9.48
CA GLY A 117 -2.06 22.04 -8.03
C GLY A 117 -1.19 20.89 -7.52
N GLY A 118 -1.10 19.77 -8.24
CA GLY A 118 -0.55 18.51 -7.75
C GLY A 118 -1.49 17.78 -6.79
N PRO A 119 -1.07 16.64 -6.24
CA PRO A 119 -1.83 15.91 -5.25
C PRO A 119 -1.77 16.61 -3.90
N LYS A 120 -2.87 16.57 -3.14
CA LYS A 120 -2.96 17.10 -1.77
C LYS A 120 -2.40 16.10 -0.75
N ILE A 121 -1.16 15.70 -0.97
CA ILE A 121 -0.44 14.73 -0.14
C ILE A 121 0.92 15.33 0.24
N LEU A 122 1.28 15.19 1.51
CA LEU A 122 2.61 15.43 2.03
C LEU A 122 3.26 14.05 2.21
N PHE A 123 4.24 13.78 1.35
CA PHE A 123 5.00 12.55 1.41
C PHE A 123 6.46 12.86 1.12
N ASP A 124 7.23 12.92 2.19
CA ASP A 124 8.66 13.19 2.16
C ASP A 124 9.41 11.84 2.05
N LEU A 125 10.08 11.67 0.91
CA LEU A 125 10.79 10.44 0.57
C LEU A 125 12.10 10.27 1.35
N SER A 126 12.59 11.32 2.03
CA SER A 126 13.83 11.30 2.81
C SER A 126 13.66 10.67 4.19
N PHE A 127 12.46 10.63 4.74
CA PHE A 127 12.19 9.97 6.01
C PHE A 127 12.38 8.45 5.91
N HIS A 128 12.95 7.87 6.96
CA HIS A 128 13.10 6.41 7.11
C HIS A 128 11.80 5.70 7.53
N THR A 129 10.68 6.42 7.61
CA THR A 129 9.37 5.87 7.99
C THR A 129 8.38 6.17 6.86
N PHE A 130 7.62 5.15 6.45
CA PHE A 130 6.53 5.32 5.50
C PHE A 130 5.34 6.00 6.17
N ASN A 131 5.15 7.29 5.93
CA ASN A 131 4.07 8.09 6.54
C ASN A 131 3.50 9.12 5.55
N PRO A 132 2.76 8.69 4.51
CA PRO A 132 2.06 9.63 3.64
C PRO A 132 0.91 10.30 4.38
N GLN A 133 0.84 11.62 4.30
CA GLN A 133 -0.16 12.45 4.98
C GLN A 133 -1.02 13.21 3.98
N ARG A 134 -2.33 13.28 4.19
CA ARG A 134 -3.24 14.15 3.46
C ARG A 134 -3.17 15.57 4.01
N ILE A 135 -3.07 16.54 3.10
CA ILE A 135 -3.11 17.98 3.43
C ILE A 135 -4.39 18.60 2.87
N THR A 136 -4.89 19.66 3.50
CA THR A 136 -6.08 20.37 3.00
C THR A 136 -5.69 21.54 2.09
N ALA A 137 -4.52 22.14 2.33
CA ALA A 137 -3.97 23.25 1.59
C ALA A 137 -2.45 23.10 1.35
N TYR A 138 -1.97 23.64 0.22
CA TYR A 138 -0.55 23.66 -0.09
C TYR A 138 0.22 24.55 0.91
N GLY A 139 1.38 24.08 1.36
CA GLY A 139 2.22 24.79 2.35
C GLY A 139 2.01 24.34 3.81
N GLN A 140 1.07 23.43 4.07
CA GLN A 140 0.99 22.77 5.38
C GLN A 140 2.20 21.86 5.59
N LYS A 141 2.84 21.99 6.77
CA LYS A 141 4.00 21.17 7.17
C LYS A 141 3.61 19.83 7.82
N SER A 142 2.33 19.65 8.11
CA SER A 142 1.77 18.45 8.72
C SER A 142 0.35 18.23 8.22
N GLY A 143 -0.03 16.97 8.07
CA GLY A 143 -1.35 16.54 7.62
C GLY A 143 -1.90 15.39 8.46
N THR A 144 -3.07 14.89 8.06
CA THR A 144 -3.65 13.68 8.64
C THR A 144 -3.06 12.46 7.93
N PRO A 145 -2.56 11.42 8.63
CA PRO A 145 -2.09 10.21 7.97
C PRO A 145 -3.20 9.61 7.09
N LEU A 146 -2.83 9.10 5.91
CA LEU A 146 -3.79 8.43 5.03
C LEU A 146 -4.37 7.20 5.72
N THR A 147 -5.68 6.98 5.55
CA THR A 147 -6.33 5.78 6.08
C THR A 147 -5.98 4.57 5.21
N LEU A 148 -6.12 3.36 5.78
CA LEU A 148 -5.91 2.13 5.02
C LEU A 148 -6.90 2.03 3.84
N ASP A 149 -8.14 2.50 4.02
CA ASP A 149 -9.15 2.48 2.97
C ASP A 149 -8.74 3.35 1.77
N GLU A 150 -8.26 4.58 2.02
CA GLU A 150 -7.73 5.48 0.97
C GLU A 150 -6.51 4.87 0.25
N LEU A 151 -5.65 4.18 1.00
CA LEU A 151 -4.46 3.52 0.46
C LEU A 151 -4.81 2.29 -0.39
N LEU A 152 -5.93 1.62 -0.11
CA LEU A 152 -6.39 0.44 -0.86
C LEU A 152 -7.18 0.79 -2.12
N GLU A 153 -7.48 2.06 -2.37
CA GLU A 153 -8.17 2.49 -3.59
C GLU A 153 -7.30 2.21 -4.84
N PRO A 154 -7.91 1.87 -5.99
CA PRO A 154 -7.18 1.70 -7.24
C PRO A 154 -6.39 2.96 -7.61
N ALA A 155 -5.14 2.79 -8.05
CA ALA A 155 -4.26 3.92 -8.41
C ALA A 155 -4.70 4.65 -9.71
N THR A 156 -5.49 3.98 -10.54
CA THR A 156 -5.88 4.43 -11.88
C THR A 156 -7.29 3.95 -12.20
N HIS A 157 -7.94 4.67 -13.11
CA HIS A 157 -9.20 4.28 -13.70
C HIS A 157 -9.11 4.39 -15.23
N PRO A 158 -9.35 3.33 -16.02
CA PRO A 158 -9.60 1.96 -15.57
C PRO A 158 -8.40 1.40 -14.77
N ALA A 159 -8.68 0.43 -13.91
CA ALA A 159 -7.68 -0.14 -13.02
C ALA A 159 -6.56 -0.84 -13.80
N THR A 160 -5.31 -0.59 -13.39
CA THR A 160 -4.12 -1.12 -14.06
C THR A 160 -3.44 -2.17 -13.21
N TYR A 161 -2.74 -3.07 -13.89
CA TYR A 161 -2.10 -4.25 -13.32
C TYR A 161 -0.59 -4.24 -13.52
N ARG A 162 -0.11 -3.36 -14.41
CA ARG A 162 1.30 -3.18 -14.72
C ARG A 162 1.59 -1.69 -14.91
N MET A 163 2.62 -1.20 -14.25
CA MET A 163 3.03 0.19 -14.34
C MET A 163 4.54 0.30 -14.11
N THR A 164 5.21 1.08 -14.94
CA THR A 164 6.63 1.43 -14.80
C THR A 164 6.73 2.93 -14.54
N ILE A 165 7.23 3.30 -13.37
CA ILE A 165 7.42 4.70 -12.99
C ILE A 165 8.90 5.04 -13.12
N LYS A 166 9.23 6.04 -13.94
CA LYS A 166 10.59 6.57 -14.10
C LYS A 166 10.74 7.92 -13.41
N CYS A 167 11.92 8.21 -12.88
CA CYS A 167 12.25 9.54 -12.36
C CYS A 167 13.47 10.09 -13.09
N ASP A 168 13.38 11.33 -13.58
CA ASP A 168 14.47 11.97 -14.35
C ASP A 168 15.78 12.11 -13.55
N LEU A 169 15.68 12.23 -12.23
CA LEU A 169 16.85 12.37 -11.35
C LEU A 169 17.56 11.04 -11.09
N ILE A 170 16.85 9.93 -11.27
CA ILE A 170 17.33 8.56 -11.04
C ILE A 170 16.84 7.61 -12.14
N PRO A 171 17.20 7.84 -13.42
CA PRO A 171 16.69 7.07 -14.54
C PRO A 171 17.14 5.59 -14.51
N GLU A 172 18.23 5.29 -13.79
CA GLU A 172 18.80 3.95 -13.67
C GLU A 172 17.96 2.97 -12.84
N TRP A 173 17.05 3.49 -12.00
CA TRP A 173 16.22 2.68 -11.10
C TRP A 173 14.73 2.91 -11.37
N PRO A 174 14.20 2.38 -12.49
CA PRO A 174 12.76 2.40 -12.73
C PRO A 174 12.01 1.56 -11.69
N ILE A 175 10.83 2.02 -11.33
CA ILE A 175 9.95 1.34 -10.37
C ILE A 175 8.95 0.52 -11.17
N ASN A 176 9.09 -0.80 -11.11
CA ASN A 176 8.23 -1.72 -11.83
C ASN A 176 7.19 -2.30 -10.88
N LEU A 177 5.92 -2.01 -11.15
CA LEU A 177 4.77 -2.55 -10.46
C LEU A 177 4.12 -3.59 -11.37
N GLU A 178 4.05 -4.82 -10.88
CA GLU A 178 3.43 -5.96 -11.55
C GLU A 178 2.52 -6.69 -10.56
N GLN A 179 1.49 -7.37 -11.06
CA GLN A 179 0.48 -8.10 -10.29
C GLN A 179 1.07 -9.05 -9.24
N HIS A 180 2.27 -9.59 -9.47
CA HIS A 180 2.90 -10.61 -8.63
C HIS A 180 3.78 -10.02 -7.52
N THR A 181 4.14 -8.74 -7.63
CA THR A 181 5.06 -8.06 -6.70
C THR A 181 4.31 -7.42 -5.53
N THR A 182 3.09 -6.97 -5.76
CA THR A 182 2.22 -6.31 -4.77
C THR A 182 1.50 -7.25 -3.75
N PRO A 183 1.13 -8.52 -4.07
CA PRO A 183 0.34 -9.36 -3.18
C PRO A 183 1.00 -9.67 -1.85
N ARG A 184 2.32 -9.98 -1.89
CA ARG A 184 3.09 -10.30 -0.67
C ARG A 184 3.16 -9.11 0.30
N GLU A 185 3.12 -7.90 -0.23
CA GLU A 185 3.12 -6.68 0.56
C GLU A 185 1.75 -6.43 1.17
N ARG A 186 0.68 -6.59 0.39
CA ARG A 186 -0.71 -6.48 0.87
C ARG A 186 -1.05 -7.49 1.97
N SER A 187 -0.55 -8.72 1.90
CA SER A 187 -0.81 -9.75 2.91
C SER A 187 -0.16 -9.46 4.27
N ARG A 188 0.86 -8.60 4.34
CA ARG A 188 1.54 -8.26 5.60
C ARG A 188 0.79 -7.18 6.40
N GLU A 189 0.02 -6.34 5.70
CA GLU A 189 -0.81 -5.30 6.32
C GLU A 189 -2.26 -5.72 6.52
N ARG A 190 -2.76 -6.67 5.71
CA ARG A 190 -4.03 -7.34 5.99
C ARG A 190 -3.85 -8.27 7.19
N SER A 191 -4.79 -8.21 8.12
CA SER A 191 -4.78 -8.97 9.37
C SER A 191 -4.34 -10.43 9.15
N PRO A 192 -3.37 -10.96 9.92
CA PRO A 192 -2.85 -12.32 9.74
C PRO A 192 -3.91 -13.41 9.96
N PHE A 193 -5.08 -13.04 10.48
CA PHE A 193 -6.18 -13.93 10.82
C PHE A 193 -7.26 -14.05 9.72
N LEU A 194 -7.24 -13.20 8.69
CA LEU A 194 -8.17 -13.26 7.56
C LEU A 194 -7.38 -13.52 6.29
N SER A 195 -7.07 -14.79 6.05
CA SER A 195 -6.45 -15.25 4.81
C SER A 195 -7.44 -15.03 3.66
N VAL A 196 -7.26 -13.95 2.91
CA VAL A 196 -7.87 -13.81 1.59
C VAL A 196 -7.22 -14.84 0.67
N SER A 197 -8.01 -15.56 -0.12
CA SER A 197 -7.52 -16.58 -1.05
C SER A 197 -6.40 -16.01 -1.93
N MET A 198 -5.27 -16.71 -2.03
CA MET A 198 -4.10 -16.31 -2.83
C MET A 198 -4.47 -15.99 -4.29
N HIS A 199 -5.50 -16.64 -4.85
CA HIS A 199 -5.98 -16.35 -6.21
C HIS A 199 -6.69 -15.00 -6.39
N GLU A 200 -7.30 -14.45 -5.33
CA GLU A 200 -7.93 -13.12 -5.41
C GLU A 200 -6.89 -12.00 -5.37
N THR A 201 -5.70 -12.26 -4.81
CA THR A 201 -4.63 -11.27 -4.76
C THR A 201 -3.83 -11.19 -6.06
N GLU A 202 -3.75 -12.28 -6.83
CA GLU A 202 -3.10 -12.35 -8.15
C GLU A 202 -3.78 -11.45 -9.20
N ASN A 203 -5.09 -11.24 -9.08
CA ASN A 203 -5.87 -10.41 -10.01
C ASN A 203 -6.27 -9.06 -9.42
N ALA A 204 -5.64 -8.64 -8.32
CA ALA A 204 -6.01 -7.39 -7.67
C ALA A 204 -5.23 -6.20 -8.29
N PRO A 205 -5.92 -5.10 -8.66
CA PRO A 205 -5.33 -3.97 -9.35
C PRO A 205 -4.29 -3.25 -8.49
N ILE A 206 -3.42 -2.48 -9.13
CA ILE A 206 -2.44 -1.64 -8.44
C ILE A 206 -3.20 -0.57 -7.63
N THR A 207 -2.92 -0.52 -6.33
CA THR A 207 -3.53 0.45 -5.40
C THR A 207 -2.62 1.65 -5.16
N VAL A 208 -3.16 2.69 -4.52
CA VAL A 208 -2.37 3.86 -4.07
C VAL A 208 -1.22 3.43 -3.16
N TYR A 209 -1.48 2.49 -2.25
CA TYR A 209 -0.47 1.89 -1.38
C TYR A 209 0.68 1.30 -2.16
N ASP A 210 0.39 0.43 -3.15
CA ASP A 210 1.41 -0.26 -3.92
C ASP A 210 2.36 0.73 -4.59
N VAL A 211 1.81 1.83 -5.13
CA VAL A 211 2.58 2.91 -5.77
C VAL A 211 3.49 3.60 -4.76
N LEU A 212 2.93 4.11 -3.66
CA LEU A 212 3.69 4.87 -2.67
C LEU A 212 4.74 4.00 -1.95
N MET A 213 4.39 2.75 -1.66
CA MET A 213 5.30 1.80 -1.00
C MET A 213 6.43 1.35 -1.93
N ALA A 214 6.15 1.08 -3.21
CA ALA A 214 7.20 0.75 -4.17
C ALA A 214 8.14 1.93 -4.43
N LEU A 215 7.59 3.14 -4.51
CA LEU A 215 8.37 4.39 -4.55
C LEU A 215 9.30 4.47 -3.35
N TYR A 216 8.73 4.37 -2.15
CA TYR A 216 9.45 4.42 -0.88
C TYR A 216 10.59 3.41 -0.82
N LYS A 217 10.30 2.13 -1.07
CA LYS A 217 11.32 1.06 -1.04
C LYS A 217 12.42 1.28 -2.06
N THR A 218 12.05 1.75 -3.24
CA THR A 218 13.03 2.00 -4.30
C THR A 218 13.96 3.13 -3.90
N VAL A 219 13.46 4.28 -3.45
CA VAL A 219 14.33 5.42 -3.08
C VAL A 219 15.11 5.17 -1.80
N GLN A 220 14.57 4.37 -0.88
CA GLN A 220 15.24 3.99 0.37
C GLN A 220 16.29 2.90 0.20
N SER A 221 16.39 2.28 -0.98
CA SER A 221 17.41 1.27 -1.25
C SER A 221 18.81 1.88 -1.27
N ARG A 222 19.78 1.17 -0.69
CA ARG A 222 21.20 1.52 -0.79
C ARG A 222 21.68 1.45 -2.24
N ILE A 223 22.57 2.36 -2.61
CA ILE A 223 23.21 2.30 -3.93
C ILE A 223 24.30 1.22 -3.96
N ARG A 224 24.67 0.77 -5.16
CA ARG A 224 25.84 -0.11 -5.34
C ARG A 224 27.10 0.72 -5.54
N GLN A 225 28.25 0.15 -5.21
CA GLN A 225 29.55 0.79 -5.45
C GLN A 225 29.78 1.10 -6.94
N SER A 226 29.26 0.25 -7.84
CA SER A 226 29.30 0.48 -9.29
C SER A 226 28.63 1.80 -9.69
N ASP A 227 27.52 2.12 -9.03
CA ASP A 227 26.69 3.28 -9.36
C ASP A 227 27.37 4.56 -8.84
N TRP A 228 28.06 4.45 -7.70
CA TRP A 228 28.87 5.52 -7.12
C TRP A 228 30.06 5.91 -8.01
N VAL A 229 30.81 4.91 -8.50
CA VAL A 229 32.03 5.15 -9.32
C VAL A 229 31.71 5.77 -10.68
N ARG A 230 30.50 5.53 -11.19
CA ARG A 230 30.04 6.12 -12.46
C ARG A 230 29.67 7.60 -12.35
N LEU A 231 29.53 8.14 -11.13
CA LEU A 231 29.18 9.54 -10.93
C LEU A 231 30.33 10.47 -11.32
N SER A 232 29.99 11.59 -11.96
CA SER A 232 30.91 12.71 -12.10
C SER A 232 31.23 13.31 -10.72
N THR A 233 32.41 13.91 -10.56
CA THR A 233 32.84 14.53 -9.30
C THR A 233 31.82 15.54 -8.76
N ARG A 234 31.22 16.34 -9.66
CA ARG A 234 30.17 17.29 -9.28
C ARG A 234 28.96 16.57 -8.69
N ARG A 235 28.47 15.52 -9.35
CA ARG A 235 27.31 14.77 -8.89
C ARG A 235 27.59 14.03 -7.59
N MET A 236 28.80 13.48 -7.45
CA MET A 236 29.26 12.86 -6.21
C MET A 236 29.22 13.83 -5.03
N ASN A 237 29.64 15.09 -5.23
CA ASN A 237 29.57 16.13 -4.19
C ASN A 237 28.12 16.48 -3.83
N GLU A 238 27.23 16.61 -4.83
CA GLU A 238 25.80 16.85 -4.61
C GLU A 238 25.15 15.73 -3.79
N VAL A 239 25.41 14.46 -4.14
CA VAL A 239 24.89 13.29 -3.43
C VAL A 239 25.47 13.19 -2.02
N SER A 240 26.77 13.45 -1.85
CA SER A 240 27.43 13.46 -0.55
C SER A 240 26.86 14.53 0.38
N ALA A 241 26.53 15.71 -0.16
CA ALA A 241 25.89 16.78 0.58
C ALA A 241 24.46 16.41 1.00
N ALA A 242 23.69 15.75 0.11
CA ALA A 242 22.35 15.25 0.43
C ALA A 242 22.37 14.16 1.51
N TYR A 243 23.30 13.19 1.41
CA TYR A 243 23.54 12.18 2.43
C TYR A 243 23.87 12.82 3.79
N SER A 244 24.82 13.76 3.81
CA SER A 244 25.22 14.45 5.04
C SER A 244 24.06 15.22 5.67
N ARG A 245 23.19 15.82 4.85
CA ARG A 245 21.98 16.50 5.30
C ARG A 245 21.00 15.52 5.93
N ARG A 246 20.77 14.36 5.31
CA ARG A 246 19.88 13.31 5.83
C ARG A 246 20.32 12.83 7.20
N CYS A 247 21.62 12.54 7.36
CA CYS A 247 22.17 12.11 8.66
C CYS A 247 22.01 13.19 9.75
N ARG A 248 22.10 14.47 9.39
CA ARG A 248 21.94 15.60 10.33
C ARG A 248 20.49 15.92 10.67
N ASN A 249 19.55 15.71 9.74
CA ASN A 249 18.14 16.03 9.94
C ASN A 249 17.47 15.16 11.02
N PHE A 250 18.03 13.98 11.32
CA PHE A 250 17.46 13.02 12.24
C PHE A 250 18.46 12.61 13.34
N PRO A 251 18.76 13.50 14.31
CA PRO A 251 19.79 13.25 15.32
C PRO A 251 19.50 12.02 16.18
N SER A 252 18.23 11.70 16.44
CA SER A 252 17.82 10.53 17.22
C SER A 252 18.14 9.19 16.54
N VAL A 253 18.16 9.15 15.21
CA VAL A 253 18.44 7.95 14.40
C VAL A 253 19.69 8.12 13.55
N GLN A 254 20.54 9.10 13.86
CA GLN A 254 21.71 9.43 13.06
C GLN A 254 22.63 8.22 12.88
N ALA A 255 22.93 7.48 13.94
CA ALA A 255 23.76 6.27 13.86
C ALA A 255 23.16 5.20 12.93
N PHE A 256 21.83 5.08 12.92
CA PHE A 256 21.13 4.18 12.00
C PHE A 256 21.23 4.70 10.56
N GLU A 257 21.02 6.00 10.34
CA GLU A 257 21.12 6.62 9.02
C GLU A 257 22.53 6.54 8.42
N GLU A 258 23.56 6.72 9.25
CA GLU A 258 24.97 6.58 8.89
C GLU A 258 25.34 5.13 8.54
N ALA A 259 24.86 4.15 9.32
CA ALA A 259 25.08 2.73 9.05
C ALA A 259 24.44 2.25 7.74
N GLN A 260 23.48 3.01 7.21
CA GLN A 260 22.82 2.70 5.95
C GLN A 260 23.56 3.24 4.73
N GLY A 261 24.50 4.18 4.93
CA GLY A 261 25.27 4.80 3.85
C GLY A 261 24.40 5.52 2.82
N VAL A 262 24.93 5.70 1.62
CA VAL A 262 24.23 6.42 0.54
C VAL A 262 23.06 5.59 0.01
N ARG A 263 21.89 6.23 -0.07
CA ARG A 263 20.65 5.65 -0.62
C ARG A 263 20.27 6.37 -1.91
N ARG A 264 19.38 5.76 -2.70
CA ARG A 264 18.90 6.36 -3.95
C ARG A 264 18.17 7.69 -3.74
N VAL A 265 17.59 7.92 -2.56
CA VAL A 265 17.00 9.21 -2.20
C VAL A 265 18.04 10.35 -2.19
N ASP A 266 19.31 10.05 -1.88
CA ASP A 266 20.37 11.07 -1.88
C ASP A 266 20.68 11.57 -3.30
N TYR A 267 20.34 10.79 -4.33
CA TYR A 267 20.41 11.23 -5.74
C TYR A 267 19.30 12.22 -6.08
N LEU A 268 18.23 12.29 -5.31
CA LEU A 268 17.21 13.33 -5.53
C LEU A 268 17.70 14.72 -5.08
N GLY A 269 18.77 14.76 -4.28
CA GLY A 269 19.38 16.00 -3.81
C GLY A 269 18.40 16.78 -2.94
N GLU A 270 18.00 17.95 -3.41
CA GLU A 270 17.04 18.81 -2.70
C GLU A 270 15.58 18.49 -3.04
N LYS A 271 15.34 17.66 -4.06
CA LYS A 271 14.00 17.37 -4.60
C LYS A 271 13.47 16.04 -4.08
N TYR A 272 13.22 15.95 -2.79
CA TYR A 272 12.79 14.70 -2.15
C TYR A 272 11.30 14.67 -1.74
N MET A 273 10.55 15.74 -2.02
CA MET A 273 9.10 15.76 -1.76
C MET A 273 8.35 15.15 -2.95
N PHE A 274 7.46 14.20 -2.67
CA PHE A 274 6.59 13.63 -3.69
C PHE A 274 5.57 14.66 -4.20
N ARG A 275 5.49 14.84 -5.53
CA ARG A 275 4.55 15.76 -6.20
C ARG A 275 3.56 15.03 -7.10
N GLY A 276 3.49 13.71 -7.02
CA GLY A 276 2.62 12.90 -7.88
C GLY A 276 3.35 12.18 -9.00
N ILE A 277 2.56 11.48 -9.79
CA ILE A 277 2.96 10.80 -11.02
C ILE A 277 2.17 11.40 -12.19
N MET A 278 2.78 11.40 -13.36
CA MET A 278 2.16 11.84 -14.62
C MET A 278 2.35 10.79 -15.70
N ARG A 279 1.45 10.74 -16.68
CA ARG A 279 1.63 9.86 -17.84
C ARG A 279 2.83 10.28 -18.68
N GLU A 280 3.60 9.30 -19.15
CA GLU A 280 4.57 9.52 -20.22
C GLU A 280 3.79 9.65 -21.54
N ASN A 281 4.06 10.69 -22.34
CA ASN A 281 3.38 10.89 -23.62
C ASN A 281 3.65 9.69 -24.54
N GLY A 282 2.66 8.83 -24.73
CA GLY A 282 2.78 7.64 -25.56
C GLY A 282 1.46 6.87 -25.67
N PRO A 283 1.39 5.89 -26.60
CA PRO A 283 0.20 5.04 -26.77
C PRO A 283 -0.02 4.07 -25.61
N ASP A 284 0.95 3.93 -24.71
CA ASP A 284 1.01 2.88 -23.69
C ASP A 284 0.10 3.12 -22.46
N GLY A 285 -0.74 4.16 -22.49
CA GLY A 285 -1.71 4.49 -21.44
C GLY A 285 -1.04 4.73 -20.08
N PHE A 286 -1.35 3.89 -19.10
CA PHE A 286 -0.78 3.95 -17.73
C PHE A 286 0.45 3.05 -17.52
N THR A 287 0.91 2.36 -18.56
CA THR A 287 2.05 1.43 -18.43
C THR A 287 3.34 2.18 -18.15
N LYS A 288 3.47 3.40 -18.67
CA LYS A 288 4.65 4.26 -18.51
C LYS A 288 4.26 5.56 -17.84
N MET A 289 4.82 5.77 -16.67
CA MET A 289 4.56 6.92 -15.82
C MET A 289 5.86 7.58 -15.42
N LYS A 290 5.78 8.86 -15.08
CA LYS A 290 6.88 9.67 -14.63
C LYS A 290 6.62 10.18 -13.22
N LEU A 291 7.59 9.98 -12.34
CA LEU A 291 7.59 10.50 -10.98
C LEU A 291 7.96 11.98 -10.99
N LEU A 292 7.12 12.78 -10.36
CA LEU A 292 7.38 14.19 -10.09
C LEU A 292 7.83 14.36 -8.64
N VAL A 293 8.98 15.00 -8.47
CA VAL A 293 9.51 15.38 -7.16
C VAL A 293 9.79 16.87 -7.12
N GLU A 294 9.55 17.48 -5.97
CA GLU A 294 9.83 18.88 -5.71
C GLU A 294 10.74 19.08 -4.50
N SER A 295 11.30 20.28 -4.39
CA SER A 295 11.98 20.71 -3.18
C SER A 295 10.96 21.01 -2.09
N PRO A 296 11.31 20.83 -0.80
CA PRO A 296 10.47 21.27 0.31
C PRO A 296 10.16 22.76 0.18
N ARG A 297 8.90 23.14 0.46
CA ARG A 297 8.41 24.53 0.43
C ARG A 297 8.57 25.22 1.77
#